data_AF-A0A2N5TEI9-F1
#
_entry.id   AF-A0A2N5TEI9-F1
#
_cell.length_a   1.000
_cell.length_b   1.000
_cell.length_c   1.000
_cell.angle_alpha   90.00
_cell.angle_beta   90.00
_cell.angle_gamma   90.00
#
_symmetry.space_group_name_H-M   'P 1'
#
loop_
_entity.id
_entity.type
_entity.pdbx_description
1 polymer ?
#
loop_
_entity_poly.entity_id
_entity_poly.type
_entity_poly.pdbx_seq_one_letter_code
_entity_poly.pdbx_strand_id
1 'polypeptide(L)'
;MDRTLPPLNERGLALPMSKFLRLVGFGNADRALLTLLELNHIRHWGFFQRASIQQLRRRGFPLPIAGQLIDGAHALEYQFIQVSSPTRDGVSCSPEI
;
A
#
# COMPACT_ATOMS: atom_id res chain seq x y z
N MET A 1 1.08 18.13 -7.05
CA MET A 1 0.37 17.09 -7.83
C MET A 1 -0.11 16.07 -6.84
N ASP A 2 -1.38 16.15 -6.42
CA ASP A 2 -1.99 15.14 -5.55
C ASP A 2 -2.25 13.90 -6.41
N ARG A 3 -1.51 12.82 -6.16
CA ARG A 3 -1.58 11.60 -6.97
C ARG A 3 -2.73 10.78 -6.44
N THR A 4 -3.88 10.85 -7.10
CA THR A 4 -5.03 10.00 -6.77
C THR A 4 -4.72 8.56 -7.17
N LEU A 5 -4.11 7.81 -6.27
CA LEU A 5 -3.87 6.37 -6.46
C LEU A 5 -5.21 5.62 -6.36
N PRO A 6 -5.44 4.61 -7.20
CA PRO A 6 -6.64 3.78 -7.09
C PRO A 6 -6.69 3.12 -5.70
N PRO A 7 -7.88 2.93 -5.13
CA PRO A 7 -8.02 2.29 -3.82
C PRO A 7 -7.47 0.85 -3.86
N LEU A 8 -6.90 0.42 -2.73
CA LEU A 8 -6.48 -0.96 -2.54
C LEU A 8 -7.66 -1.91 -2.68
N ASN A 9 -7.45 -3.06 -3.33
CA ASN A 9 -8.42 -4.14 -3.34
C ASN A 9 -8.49 -4.84 -1.96
N GLU A 10 -9.46 -5.74 -1.77
CA GLU A 10 -9.68 -6.44 -0.49
C GLU A 10 -8.42 -7.16 0.01
N ARG A 11 -7.62 -7.73 -0.90
CA ARG A 11 -6.38 -8.42 -0.55
C ARG A 11 -5.30 -7.45 -0.06
N GLY A 12 -5.24 -6.25 -0.63
CA GLY A 12 -4.37 -5.17 -0.19
C GLY A 12 -4.77 -4.61 1.19
N LEU A 13 -6.07 -4.42 1.42
CA LEU A 13 -6.61 -3.99 2.72
C LEU A 13 -6.44 -5.04 3.82
N ALA A 14 -6.52 -6.33 3.46
CA ALA A 14 -6.32 -7.43 4.39
C ALA A 14 -4.84 -7.74 4.67
N LEU A 15 -3.89 -7.12 3.95
CA LEU A 15 -2.46 -7.36 4.15
C LEU A 15 -2.00 -6.70 5.46
N PRO A 16 -1.61 -7.48 6.49
CA PRO A 16 -1.21 -6.90 7.76
C PRO A 16 0.14 -6.18 7.63
N MET A 17 0.30 -5.08 8.39
CA MET A 17 1.53 -4.27 8.41
C MET A 17 2.78 -5.13 8.64
N SER A 18 2.72 -6.11 9.54
CA SER A 18 3.85 -7.02 9.82
C SER A 18 4.24 -7.88 8.62
N LYS A 19 3.28 -8.30 7.78
CA LYS A 19 3.57 -9.05 6.56
C LYS A 19 4.13 -8.13 5.48
N PHE A 20 3.61 -6.90 5.36
CA PHE A 20 4.19 -5.87 4.51
C PHE A 20 5.67 -5.63 4.85
N LEU A 21 5.99 -5.35 6.11
CA LEU A 21 7.38 -5.09 6.55
C LEU A 21 8.33 -6.23 6.19
N ARG A 22 7.91 -7.49 6.40
CA ARG A 22 8.72 -8.66 5.99
C ARG A 22 8.94 -8.73 4.48
N LEU A 23 7.92 -8.44 3.67
CA LEU A 23 8.04 -8.44 2.20
C LEU A 23 9.00 -7.35 1.72
N VAL A 24 9.06 -6.23 2.43
CA VAL A 24 9.95 -5.11 2.13
C VAL A 24 11.38 -5.35 2.66
N GLY A 25 11.61 -6.42 3.42
CA GLY A 25 12.94 -6.78 3.95
C GLY A 25 13.20 -6.31 5.37
N PHE A 26 12.20 -5.76 6.06
CA PHE A 26 12.28 -5.48 7.49
C PHE A 26 11.89 -6.72 8.28
N GLY A 27 12.85 -7.29 9.00
CA GLY A 27 12.61 -8.41 9.90
C GLY A 27 11.78 -8.00 11.12
N ASN A 28 11.23 -9.00 11.83
CA ASN A 28 10.42 -8.78 13.04
C ASN A 28 11.17 -8.07 14.20
N ALA A 29 12.48 -7.85 14.07
CA ALA A 29 13.35 -7.30 15.12
C ALA A 29 13.69 -5.81 14.94
N ASP A 30 13.18 -5.13 13.90
CA ASP A 30 13.47 -3.71 13.69
C ASP A 30 12.64 -2.82 14.64
N ARG A 31 13.03 -2.82 15.92
CA ARG A 31 12.33 -2.09 16.99
C ARG A 31 12.29 -0.60 16.72
N ALA A 32 13.35 -0.03 16.12
CA ALA A 32 13.38 1.38 15.78
C ALA A 32 12.30 1.74 14.76
N LEU A 33 12.14 0.92 13.71
CA LEU A 33 11.05 1.08 12.75
C LEU A 33 9.68 0.94 13.41
N LEU A 34 9.47 -0.10 14.24
CA LEU A 34 8.19 -0.30 14.93
C LEU A 34 7.83 0.89 15.83
N THR A 35 8.77 1.41 16.61
CA THR A 35 8.56 2.61 17.43
C THR A 35 8.21 3.83 16.58
N LEU A 36 8.88 4.03 15.44
CA LEU A 36 8.56 5.14 14.53
C LEU A 36 7.14 5.02 13.96
N LEU A 37 6.68 3.80 13.64
CA LEU A 37 5.31 3.56 13.19
C LEU A 37 4.28 3.91 14.27
N GLU A 38 4.53 3.48 15.50
CA GLU A 38 3.67 3.76 16.66
C GLU A 38 3.57 5.27 16.95
N LEU A 39 4.72 5.94 17.04
CA LEU A 39 4.80 7.40 17.29
C LEU A 39 4.11 8.22 16.22
N ASN A 40 4.11 7.74 14.97
CA ASN A 40 3.45 8.42 13.85
C ASN A 40 2.01 7.95 13.61
N HIS A 41 1.47 7.09 14.48
CA HIS A 41 0.14 6.50 14.38
C HIS A 41 -0.14 5.80 13.03
N ILE A 42 0.89 5.22 12.41
CA ILE A 42 0.77 4.54 11.12
C ILE A 42 0.34 3.09 11.36
N ARG A 43 -0.95 2.80 11.15
CA ARG A 43 -1.54 1.48 11.42
C ARG A 43 -1.60 0.57 10.19
N HIS A 44 -1.51 1.13 8.98
CA HIS A 44 -1.68 0.39 7.74
C HIS A 44 -0.65 0.80 6.69
N TRP A 45 -0.13 -0.17 5.94
CA TRP A 45 0.92 0.03 4.95
C TRP A 45 0.49 0.93 3.79
N GLY A 46 -0.80 0.97 3.45
CA GLY A 46 -1.37 1.84 2.42
C GLY A 46 -1.13 3.34 2.67
N PHE A 47 -0.72 3.74 3.88
CA PHE A 47 -0.20 5.08 4.12
C PHE A 47 1.01 5.41 3.22
N PHE A 48 1.93 4.45 3.04
CA PHE A 48 3.18 4.66 2.30
C PHE A 48 2.98 4.85 0.80
N GLN A 49 1.87 4.35 0.25
CA GLN A 49 1.51 4.61 -1.16
C GLN A 49 1.32 6.09 -1.44
N ARG A 50 0.74 6.83 -0.49
CA ARG A 50 0.42 8.26 -0.64
C ARG A 50 1.47 9.18 0.00
N ALA A 51 2.40 8.60 0.74
CA ALA A 51 3.42 9.35 1.46
C ALA A 51 4.59 9.72 0.52
N SER A 52 5.21 10.86 0.77
CA SER A 52 6.48 11.20 0.15
C SER A 52 7.67 10.92 1.08
N ILE A 53 8.85 10.70 0.51
CA ILE A 53 10.09 10.54 1.27
C ILE A 53 10.29 11.74 2.21
N GLN A 54 9.99 12.96 1.75
CA GLN A 54 10.12 14.17 2.56
C GLN A 54 9.15 14.17 3.75
N GLN A 55 7.90 13.70 3.58
CA GLN A 55 6.94 13.58 4.67
C GLN A 55 7.41 12.59 5.74
N LEU A 56 7.94 11.43 5.32
CA LEU A 56 8.49 10.43 6.25
C LEU A 56 9.73 10.97 6.97
N ARG A 57 10.63 11.68 6.28
CA ARG A 57 11.80 12.29 6.91
C ARG A 57 11.45 13.35 7.95
N ARG A 58 10.45 14.19 7.67
CA ARG A 58 9.94 15.17 8.66
C ARG A 58 9.32 14.51 9.89
N ARG A 59 8.90 13.25 9.76
CA ARG A 59 8.33 12.40 10.81
C ARG A 59 9.38 11.56 11.56
N GLY A 60 10.67 11.79 11.29
CA GLY A 60 11.78 11.13 11.97
C GLY A 60 12.26 9.84 11.32
N PHE A 61 11.70 9.42 10.18
CA PHE A 61 12.20 8.24 9.48
C PHE A 61 13.55 8.53 8.81
N PRO A 62 14.57 7.67 8.98
CA PRO A 62 15.81 7.74 8.20
C PRO A 62 15.54 7.66 6.70
N LEU A 63 16.33 8.38 5.88
CA LEU A 63 16.16 8.42 4.43
C LEU A 63 16.13 7.03 3.77
N PRO A 64 17.04 6.08 4.10
CA PRO A 64 17.00 4.75 3.50
C PRO A 64 15.71 3.98 3.84
N ILE A 65 15.27 4.07 5.09
CA ILE A 65 14.04 3.41 5.56
C ILE A 65 12.81 4.01 4.87
N ALA A 66 12.75 5.34 4.77
CA ALA A 66 11.66 6.04 4.09
C ALA A 66 11.54 5.65 2.61
N GLY A 67 12.67 5.58 1.90
CA GLY A 67 12.70 5.12 0.51
C GLY A 67 12.19 3.69 0.37
N GLN A 68 12.75 2.78 1.17
CA GLN A 68 12.42 1.36 1.11
C GLN A 68 10.93 1.07 1.40
N LEU A 69 10.31 1.80 2.35
CA LEU A 69 8.88 1.68 2.63
C LEU A 69 8.00 2.13 1.46
N ILE A 70 8.37 3.24 0.81
CA ILE A 70 7.63 3.79 -0.33
C ILE A 70 7.80 2.88 -1.56
N ASP A 71 9.02 2.46 -1.86
CA ASP A 71 9.31 1.56 -2.97
C ASP A 71 8.61 0.21 -2.78
N GLY A 72 8.62 -0.32 -1.55
CA GLY A 72 7.90 -1.53 -1.19
C GLY A 72 6.37 -1.41 -1.36
N ALA A 73 5.79 -0.26 -1.00
CA ALA A 73 4.37 -0.01 -1.20
C ALA A 73 3.99 0.08 -2.68
N HIS A 74 4.81 0.73 -3.51
CA HIS A 74 4.61 0.79 -4.95
C HIS A 74 4.79 -0.57 -5.63
N ALA A 75 5.76 -1.38 -5.18
CA ALA A 75 5.96 -2.73 -5.72
C ALA A 75 4.74 -3.65 -5.44
N LEU A 76 4.12 -3.50 -4.27
CA LEU A 76 2.92 -4.25 -3.90
C LEU A 76 1.65 -3.69 -4.55
N GLU A 77 1.63 -2.41 -4.90
CA GLU A 77 0.53 -1.78 -5.62
C GLU A 77 0.22 -2.53 -6.93
N TYR A 78 1.23 -2.92 -7.70
CA TYR A 78 1.05 -3.71 -8.93
C TYR A 78 0.31 -5.04 -8.71
N GLN A 79 0.36 -5.61 -7.51
CA GLN A 79 -0.30 -6.87 -7.16
C GLN A 79 -1.69 -6.68 -6.53
N PHE A 80 -2.02 -5.48 -6.04
CA PHE A 80 -3.18 -5.26 -5.16
C PHE A 80 -4.05 -4.04 -5.51
N ILE A 81 -3.86 -3.40 -6.65
CA ILE A 81 -4.82 -2.40 -7.16
C ILE A 81 -6.10 -3.06 -7.64
N GLN A 82 -7.24 -2.41 -7.40
CA GLN A 82 -8.48 -2.76 -8.11
C GLN A 82 -8.27 -2.42 -9.59
N VAL A 83 -8.03 -3.44 -10.42
CA VAL A 83 -8.27 -3.32 -11.85
C VAL A 83 -9.79 -3.28 -11.99
N SER A 84 -10.36 -2.08 -12.11
CA SER A 84 -11.73 -1.95 -12.58
C SER A 84 -11.79 -2.67 -13.93
N SER A 85 -12.41 -3.85 -13.92
CA SER A 85 -12.65 -4.60 -15.15
C SER A 85 -13.52 -3.70 -16.05
N PRO A 86 -13.22 -3.56 -17.35
CA PRO A 86 -14.15 -2.86 -18.23
C PRO A 86 -15.48 -3.60 -18.17
N THR A 87 -16.52 -2.87 -17.81
CA THR A 87 -17.91 -3.34 -17.77
C THR A 87 -18.18 -4.16 -19.03
N ARG A 88 -18.53 -5.44 -18.87
CA ARG A 88 -19.16 -6.22 -19.94
C ARG A 88 -20.58 -5.70 -20.10
N ASP A 89 -20.72 -4.52 -20.70
CA ASP A 89 -21.97 -4.12 -21.34
C ASP A 89 -22.03 -4.87 -22.66
N GLY A 90 -22.81 -5.95 -22.66
CA GLY A 90 -22.92 -6.87 -23.78
C GLY A 90 -24.13 -7.76 -23.59
N VAL A 91 -25.30 -7.14 -23.77
CA VAL A 91 -26.63 -7.74 -23.92
C VAL A 91 -26.54 -9.12 -24.58
N SER A 92 -27.07 -10.14 -23.90
CA SER A 92 -27.43 -11.40 -24.55
C SER A 92 -28.93 -11.56 -24.43
N CYS A 93 -29.61 -11.42 -25.57
CA CYS A 93 -31.04 -11.61 -25.74
C CYS A 93 -31.49 -12.97 -25.19
N SER A 94 -32.63 -12.95 -24.51
CA SER A 94 -33.45 -14.12 -24.21
C SER A 94 -33.80 -14.91 -25.49
N PRO A 95 -33.89 -16.24 -25.45
CA PRO A 95 -34.71 -16.95 -26.41
C PRO A 95 -36.17 -16.88 -25.97
N GLU A 96 -37.04 -16.39 -26.87
CA GLU A 96 -38.47 -16.66 -26.80
C GLU A 96 -38.74 -18.15 -27.08
N ILE A 97 -39.87 -18.61 -26.52
CA ILE A 97 -40.35 -20.00 -26.38
C ILE A 97 -40.37 -20.80 -27.69
#